data_AF-A0A0J1CNQ8-F1
#
_entry.id   AF-A0A0J1CNQ8-F1
#
_cell.length_a   1.000
_cell.length_b   1.000
_cell.length_c   1.000
_cell.angle_alpha   90.00
_cell.angle_beta   90.00
_cell.angle_gamma   90.00
#
_symmetry.space_group_name_H-M   'P 1'
#
loop_
_entity.id
_entity.type
_entity.pdbx_description
1 polymer ?
#
loop_
_entity_poly.entity_id
_entity_poly.type
_entity_poly.pdbx_seq_one_letter_code
_entity_poly.pdbx_strand_id
1 'polypeptide(L)'
;MATTIKCTARRMASGAAHEHISHLWWDRVEQSGKVLESGVCTREEMVAYIEKNGNASVWCPDRNPQLQGAWVHVHSNGRIKYVQTVADGRKTDNLLSLPQK
;
A
#
# COMPACT_ATOMS: atom_id res chain seq x y z
N MET A 1 14.25 -6.81 -14.96
CA MET A 1 14.32 -5.66 -14.04
C MET A 1 13.23 -5.86 -12.99
N ALA A 2 13.55 -5.74 -11.70
CA ALA A 2 12.54 -5.88 -10.66
C ALA A 2 11.66 -4.63 -10.63
N THR A 3 10.34 -4.81 -10.71
CA THR A 3 9.35 -3.73 -10.56
C THR A 3 8.61 -3.91 -9.25
N THR A 4 8.30 -2.80 -8.58
CA THR A 4 7.46 -2.79 -7.37
C THR A 4 6.24 -1.91 -7.59
N ILE A 5 5.26 -2.04 -6.72
CA ILE A 5 4.09 -1.18 -6.70
C ILE A 5 4.25 -0.14 -5.59
N LYS A 6 4.10 1.12 -5.94
CA LYS A 6 4.10 2.25 -5.01
C LYS A 6 2.66 2.74 -4.81
N CYS A 7 2.15 2.71 -3.59
CA CYS A 7 0.85 3.32 -3.28
C CYS A 7 0.95 4.85 -3.31
N THR A 8 -0.03 5.53 -3.92
CA THR A 8 0.00 6.98 -4.15
C THR A 8 -1.21 7.74 -3.61
N ALA A 9 -2.36 7.08 -3.51
CA ALA A 9 -3.56 7.63 -2.89
C ALA A 9 -4.42 6.51 -2.31
N ARG A 10 -5.38 6.87 -1.47
CA ARG A 10 -6.36 5.94 -0.89
C ARG A 10 -7.77 6.51 -0.92
N ARG A 11 -8.76 5.63 -0.78
CA ARG A 11 -10.15 6.00 -0.51
C ARG A 11 -10.67 5.21 0.67
N MET A 12 -11.39 5.86 1.57
CA MET A 12 -12.04 5.21 2.72
C MET A 12 -13.48 4.85 2.40
N ALA A 13 -13.94 3.70 2.89
CA ALA A 13 -15.36 3.36 2.89
C ALA A 13 -16.09 3.98 4.09
N SER A 14 -15.58 3.79 5.31
CA SER A 14 -16.20 4.28 6.55
C SER A 14 -15.18 4.30 7.69
N GLY A 15 -15.02 5.37 8.46
CA GLY A 15 -14.02 5.39 9.54
C GLY A 15 -12.58 5.67 9.07
N ALA A 16 -11.61 5.57 9.99
CA ALA A 16 -10.26 6.11 9.82
C ALA A 16 -9.12 5.07 9.86
N ALA A 17 -9.40 3.82 10.26
CA ALA A 17 -8.41 2.76 10.36
C ALA A 17 -8.14 2.08 9.00
N HIS A 18 -7.01 1.36 8.90
CA HIS A 18 -6.56 0.66 7.68
C HIS A 18 -7.59 -0.31 7.08
N GLU A 19 -8.35 -1.00 7.94
CA GLU A 19 -9.38 -1.96 7.54
C GLU A 19 -10.53 -1.33 6.74
N HIS A 20 -10.66 -0.01 6.81
CA HIS A 20 -11.66 0.77 6.12
C HIS A 20 -11.18 1.37 4.79
N ILE A 21 -9.94 1.11 4.39
CA ILE A 21 -9.47 1.43 3.04
C ILE A 21 -10.30 0.58 2.06
N SER A 22 -10.90 1.26 1.09
CA SER A 22 -11.73 0.64 0.05
C SER A 22 -10.98 0.51 -1.26
N HIS A 23 -10.23 1.55 -1.64
CA HIS A 23 -9.46 1.60 -2.88
C HIS A 23 -8.09 2.19 -2.64
N LEU A 24 -7.13 1.76 -3.45
CA LEU A 24 -5.77 2.25 -3.47
C LEU A 24 -5.39 2.61 -4.90
N TRP A 25 -4.78 3.78 -5.05
CA TRP A 25 -4.10 4.17 -6.27
C TRP A 25 -2.66 3.76 -6.15
N TRP A 26 -2.11 3.32 -7.27
CA TRP A 26 -0.78 2.76 -7.30
C TRP A 26 -0.06 3.11 -8.59
N ASP A 27 1.26 3.18 -8.49
CA ASP A 27 2.20 3.32 -9.60
C ASP A 27 3.11 2.09 -9.62
N ARG A 28 3.18 1.39 -10.75
CA ARG A 28 4.23 0.39 -11.00
C ARG A 28 5.51 1.13 -11.31
N VAL A 29 6.53 0.92 -10.49
CA VAL A 29 7.81 1.61 -10.58
C VAL A 29 8.95 0.62 -10.79
N GLU A 30 9.92 1.01 -11.61
CA GLU A 30 11.22 0.35 -11.69
C GLU A 30 12.10 0.74 -10.50
N GLN A 31 13.19 0.00 -10.30
CA GLN A 31 14.21 0.33 -9.30
C GLN A 31 14.84 1.72 -9.51
N SER A 32 14.83 2.24 -10.74
CA SER A 32 15.25 3.60 -11.09
C SER A 32 14.29 4.70 -10.59
N GLY A 33 13.10 4.32 -10.11
CA GLY A 33 12.03 5.24 -9.74
C GLY A 33 11.13 5.66 -10.90
N LYS A 34 11.39 5.18 -12.13
CA LYS A 34 10.54 5.44 -13.29
C LYS A 34 9.18 4.76 -13.12
N VAL A 35 8.12 5.54 -13.26
CA VAL A 35 6.74 5.03 -13.33
C VAL A 35 6.50 4.43 -14.71
N LEU A 36 6.07 3.18 -14.74
CA LEU A 36 5.73 2.45 -15.96
C LEU A 36 4.23 2.45 -16.23
N GLU A 37 3.45 2.32 -15.17
CA GLU A 37 2.01 2.14 -15.23
C GLU A 37 1.41 2.70 -13.93
N SER A 38 0.19 3.22 -14.01
CA SER A 38 -0.57 3.64 -12.84
C SER A 38 -1.97 3.07 -12.91
N GLY A 39 -2.59 2.84 -11.76
CA GLY A 39 -3.95 2.33 -11.70
C GLY A 39 -4.63 2.56 -10.36
N VAL A 40 -5.85 2.05 -10.27
CA VAL A 40 -6.63 1.96 -9.04
C VAL A 40 -7.08 0.52 -8.86
N CYS A 41 -7.10 0.04 -7.63
CA CYS A 41 -7.66 -1.27 -7.30
C CYS A 41 -8.43 -1.18 -5.98
N THR A 42 -9.28 -2.17 -5.76
CA THR A 42 -9.94 -2.40 -4.47
C THR A 42 -8.93 -2.92 -3.43
N ARG A 43 -9.31 -2.84 -2.15
CA ARG A 43 -8.53 -3.45 -1.05
C ARG A 43 -8.36 -4.95 -1.26
N GLU A 44 -9.42 -5.65 -1.69
CA GLU A 44 -9.43 -7.08 -1.96
C GLU A 44 -8.42 -7.46 -3.05
N GLU A 45 -8.38 -6.70 -4.14
CA GLU A 45 -7.41 -6.91 -5.23
C GLU A 45 -5.98 -6.68 -4.76
N MET A 46 -5.73 -5.64 -3.95
CA MET A 46 -4.41 -5.39 -3.38
C MET A 46 -3.97 -6.51 -2.43
N VAL A 47 -4.89 -7.01 -1.60
CA VAL A 47 -4.64 -8.17 -0.72
C VAL A 47 -4.23 -9.38 -1.57
N ALA A 48 -5.04 -9.71 -2.59
CA ALA A 48 -4.76 -10.85 -3.47
C ALA A 48 -3.41 -10.69 -4.21
N TYR A 49 -3.07 -9.46 -4.62
CA TYR A 49 -1.79 -9.16 -5.25
C TYR A 49 -0.60 -9.43 -4.31
N ILE A 50 -0.65 -8.94 -3.06
CA ILE A 50 0.44 -9.13 -2.09
C ILE A 50 0.55 -10.60 -1.70
N GLU A 51 -0.55 -11.31 -1.50
CA GLU A 51 -0.53 -12.75 -1.19
C GLU A 51 0.13 -13.56 -2.33
N LYS A 52 -0.07 -13.14 -3.59
CA LYS A 52 0.52 -13.80 -4.76
C LYS A 52 2.00 -13.45 -4.98
N ASN A 53 2.40 -12.20 -4.73
CA ASN A 53 3.74 -11.68 -5.09
C ASN A 53 4.69 -11.53 -3.89
N GLY A 54 4.18 -11.65 -2.66
CA GLY A 54 4.92 -11.51 -1.41
C GLY A 54 4.91 -10.09 -0.84
N ASN A 55 5.31 -9.98 0.42
CA ASN A 55 5.25 -8.74 1.22
C ASN A 55 6.20 -7.62 0.74
N ALA A 56 7.20 -7.94 -0.07
CA ALA A 56 8.15 -6.97 -0.65
C ALA A 56 7.75 -6.52 -2.07
N SER A 57 6.49 -6.70 -2.46
CA SER A 57 5.98 -6.32 -3.79
C SER A 57 5.35 -4.93 -3.83
N VAL A 58 4.83 -4.45 -2.69
CA VAL A 58 4.08 -3.20 -2.58
C VAL A 58 4.66 -2.35 -1.44
N TRP A 59 4.90 -1.08 -1.68
CA TRP A 59 5.37 -0.14 -0.66
C TRP A 59 4.62 1.19 -0.73
N CYS A 60 4.70 1.96 0.36
CA CYS A 60 4.10 3.26 0.49
C CYS A 60 5.19 4.27 0.88
N PRO A 61 5.29 5.43 0.19
CA PRO A 61 6.20 6.48 0.60
C PRO A 61 5.82 7.00 2.00
N ASP A 62 6.81 7.50 2.73
CA ASP A 62 6.56 8.25 3.96
C ASP A 62 6.10 9.67 3.65
N ARG A 63 5.40 10.29 4.60
CA ARG A 63 5.02 11.71 4.51
C ARG A 63 6.28 12.60 4.49
N ASN A 64 7.33 12.18 5.19
CA ASN A 64 8.64 12.80 5.08
C ASN A 64 9.41 12.16 3.91
N PRO A 65 9.69 12.90 2.81
CA PRO A 65 10.42 12.36 1.66
C PRO A 65 11.88 12.00 1.97
N GLN A 66 12.41 12.40 3.13
CA GLN A 66 13.75 12.02 3.59
C GLN A 66 13.79 10.63 4.24
N LEU A 67 12.64 10.08 4.63
CA LEU A 67 12.56 8.74 5.22
C LEU A 67 12.30 7.68 4.15
N GLN A 68 12.81 6.48 4.37
CA GLN A 68 12.45 5.33 3.56
C GLN A 68 10.95 5.05 3.72
N GLY A 69 10.31 4.64 2.62
CA GLY A 69 8.93 4.18 2.65
C GLY A 69 8.77 2.89 3.46
N ALA A 70 7.52 2.51 3.70
CA ALA A 70 7.16 1.30 4.41
C ALA A 70 6.61 0.25 3.43
N TRP A 71 6.88 -1.03 3.68
CA TRP A 71 6.29 -2.13 2.92
C TRP A 71 4.83 -2.32 3.29
N VAL A 72 3.99 -2.72 2.33
CA VAL A 72 2.57 -2.96 2.55
C VAL A 72 2.35 -4.45 2.74
N HIS A 73 1.84 -4.83 3.90
CA HIS A 73 1.58 -6.22 4.25
C HIS A 73 0.08 -6.47 4.38
N VAL A 74 -0.31 -7.73 4.20
CA VAL A 74 -1.67 -8.20 4.46
C VAL A 74 -1.83 -8.54 5.93
N HIS A 75 -2.90 -8.05 6.53
CA HIS A 75 -3.32 -8.35 7.89
C HIS A 75 -4.79 -8.81 7.91
N SER A 76 -5.20 -9.44 8.99
CA SER A 76 -6.58 -9.82 9.25
C SER A 76 -6.95 -9.48 10.69
N ASN A 77 -8.16 -8.95 10.89
CA ASN A 77 -8.75 -8.76 12.22
C ASN A 77 -9.70 -9.92 12.60
N GLY A 78 -9.64 -11.03 11.86
CA GLY A 78 -10.53 -12.19 12.02
C GLY A 78 -11.87 -12.07 11.28
N ARG A 79 -12.22 -10.89 10.75
CA ARG A 79 -13.44 -10.67 9.95
C ARG A 79 -13.13 -10.32 8.51
N ILE A 80 -12.18 -9.41 8.30
CA ILE A 80 -11.75 -8.96 6.97
C ILE A 80 -10.23 -8.96 6.88
N LYS A 81 -9.73 -9.23 5.66
CA LYS A 81 -8.33 -8.98 5.31
C LYS A 81 -8.17 -7.54 4.84
N TYR A 82 -7.10 -6.90 5.28
CA TYR A 82 -6.76 -5.55 4.91
C TYR A 82 -5.27 -5.37 4.74
N VAL A 83 -4.88 -4.22 4.21
CA VAL A 83 -3.48 -3.88 4.02
C VAL A 83 -3.04 -2.81 5.01
N GLN A 84 -1.85 -2.97 5.55
CA GLN A 84 -1.24 -2.02 6.47
C GLN A 84 0.25 -1.94 6.22
N THR A 85 0.82 -0.76 6.42
CA THR A 85 2.25 -0.54 6.24
C THR A 85 3.06 -1.05 7.43
N VAL A 86 4.23 -1.61 7.13
CA VAL A 86 5.19 -2.13 8.09
C VAL A 86 6.58 -1.60 7.73
N ALA A 87 7.23 -0.95 8.68
CA ALA A 87 8.62 -0.51 8.59
C ALA A 87 9.39 -1.10 9.77
N ASP A 88 10.53 -1.73 9.50
CA ASP A 88 11.39 -2.37 10.53
C ASP A 88 10.62 -3.30 11.48
N GLY A 89 9.66 -4.06 10.94
CA GLY A 89 8.81 -4.98 11.69
C GLY A 89 7.71 -4.34 12.53
N ARG A 90 7.57 -3.00 12.49
CA ARG A 90 6.53 -2.24 13.20
C ARG A 90 5.47 -1.74 12.23
N LYS A 91 4.20 -1.86 12.64
CA LYS A 91 3.07 -1.28 11.91
C LYS A 91 3.16 0.24 11.89
N THR A 92 2.83 0.84 10.75
CA THR A 92 2.83 2.29 10.56
C THR A 92 1.55 2.75 9.85
N ASP A 93 1.34 4.07 9.82
CA ASP A 93 0.16 4.71 9.21
C ASP A 93 0.48 5.38 7.86
N ASN A 94 1.54 4.94 7.17
CA ASN A 94 1.96 5.53 5.88
C ASN A 94 0.84 5.44 4.85
N LEU A 95 0.10 4.33 4.78
CA LEU A 95 -1.08 4.24 3.92
C LEU A 95 -2.16 5.25 4.30
N LEU A 96 -2.38 5.47 5.59
CA LEU A 96 -3.38 6.44 6.07
C LEU A 96 -2.93 7.89 5.86
N SER A 97 -1.65 8.16 5.70
CA SER A 97 -1.14 9.51 5.39
C SER A 97 -1.27 9.88 3.90
N LEU A 98 -1.58 8.92 3.03
CA LEU A 98 -1.79 9.17 1.61
C LEU A 98 -2.98 10.11 1.35
N PRO A 99 -2.93 10.89 0.27
CA PRO A 99 -4.05 11.71 -0.18
C PRO A 99 -5.34 10.89 -0.33
N GLN A 100 -6.46 11.49 0.07
CA GLN A 100 -7.79 10.92 -0.18
C GLN A 100 -8.31 11.34 -1.56
N LYS A 101 -8.90 10.39 -2.28
CA LYS A 101 -9.57 10.59 -3.57
C LYS A 101 -10.96 9.97 -3.60
#